data_AF-A0A3D0ZZW5-F1
#
_entry.id   AF-A0A3D0ZZW5-F1
#
_cell.length_a   1.000
_cell.length_b   1.000
_cell.length_c   1.000
_cell.angle_alpha   90.00
_cell.angle_beta   90.00
_cell.angle_gamma   90.00
#
_symmetry.space_group_name_H-M   'P 1'
#
loop_
_entity.id
_entity.type
_entity.pdbx_description
1 polymer ?
#
loop_
_entity_poly.entity_id
_entity_poly.type
_entity_poly.pdbx_seq_one_letter_code
_entity_poly.pdbx_strand_id
1 'polypeptide(L)' 'MSTNIERVTKLVCEQLGVKEEEVTPEASFVEDLGADSLDTVELVMALEEEFETEIPDEEAEK' A
#
# COMPACT_ATOMS: atom_id res chain seq x y z
N MET A 1 -20.49 3.69 -0.92
CA MET A 1 -19.81 2.70 -0.07
C MET A 1 -18.47 2.48 -0.72
N SER A 2 -17.43 3.18 -0.28
CA SER A 2 -16.09 2.93 -0.84
C SER A 2 -15.57 1.63 -0.27
N THR A 3 -15.19 0.72 -1.16
CA THR A 3 -14.60 -0.56 -0.77
C THR A 3 -13.20 -0.33 -0.22
N ASN A 4 -12.74 -1.17 0.72
CA ASN A 4 -11.40 -1.04 1.31
C ASN A 4 -10.29 -0.95 0.24
N ILE A 5 -10.47 -1.67 -0.88
CA ILE A 5 -9.59 -1.60 -2.05
C ILE A 5 -9.47 -0.16 -2.59
N GLU A 6 -10.55 0.61 -2.71
CA GLU A 6 -10.48 1.99 -3.22
C GLU A 6 -9.67 2.91 -2.30
N ARG A 7 -9.79 2.71 -0.98
CA ARG A 7 -9.01 3.48 0.01
C ARG A 7 -7.53 3.12 -0.09
N VAL A 8 -7.21 1.83 -0.12
CA VAL A 8 -5.82 1.34 -0.25
C VAL A 8 -5.21 1.81 -1.57
N THR A 9 -5.91 1.62 -2.70
CA THR A 9 -5.46 2.06 -4.02
C THR A 9 -5.14 3.55 -4.04
N LYS A 10 -6.02 4.39 -3.48
CA LYS A 10 -5.78 5.84 -3.43
C LYS A 10 -4.54 6.19 -2.61
N LEU A 11 -4.35 5.53 -1.46
CA LEU A 11 -3.20 5.71 -0.58
C LEU A 11 -1.89 5.33 -1.27
N VAL A 12 -1.90 4.19 -1.97
CA VAL A 12 -0.77 3.67 -2.75
C VAL A 12 -0.42 4.61 -3.91
N CYS A 13 -1.43 5.10 -4.64
CA CYS A 13 -1.22 6.07 -5.72
C CYS A 13 -0.68 7.42 -5.22
N GLU A 14 -1.14 7.89 -4.07
CA GLU A 14 -0.66 9.14 -3.46
C GLU A 14 0.77 9.00 -2.93
N GLN A 15 1.10 7.86 -2.33
CA GLN A 15 2.42 7.60 -1.73
C GLN A 15 3.49 7.27 -2.79
N LEU A 16 3.19 6.33 -3.69
CA LEU A 16 4.14 5.84 -4.69
C LEU A 16 4.09 6.62 -6.03
N GLY A 17 3.09 7.47 -6.22
CA GLY A 17 2.91 8.22 -7.47
C GLY A 17 2.55 7.35 -8.69
N VAL A 18 2.08 6.13 -8.46
CA VAL A 18 1.65 5.16 -9.48
C VAL A 18 0.20 5.38 -9.89
N LYS A 19 -0.21 4.81 -11.02
CA LYS A 19 -1.60 4.92 -11.48
C LYS A 19 -2.50 3.91 -10.77
N GLU A 20 -3.78 4.26 -10.58
CA GLU A 20 -4.78 3.32 -10.03
C GLU A 20 -4.88 2.04 -10.87
N GLU A 21 -4.61 2.14 -12.17
CA GLU A 21 -4.59 1.02 -13.12
C GLU A 21 -3.46 0.01 -12.84
N GLU A 22 -2.37 0.46 -12.20
CA GLU A 22 -1.20 -0.36 -11.86
C GLU A 22 -1.39 -1.04 -10.49
N VAL A 23 -2.24 -0.48 -9.62
CA VAL A 23 -2.52 -1.02 -8.29
C VAL A 23 -3.59 -2.10 -8.36
N THR A 24 -3.17 -3.33 -8.64
CA THR A 24 -4.05 -4.51 -8.60
C THR A 24 -3.87 -5.30 -7.29
N PRO A 25 -4.86 -6.13 -6.90
CA PRO A 25 -4.73 -6.98 -5.72
C PRO A 25 -3.60 -8.02 -5.82
N GLU A 26 -3.14 -8.31 -7.05
CA GLU A 26 -2.02 -9.22 -7.30
C GLU A 26 -0.68 -8.49 -7.49
N ALA A 27 -0.67 -7.15 -7.53
CA ALA A 27 0.54 -6.37 -7.78
C ALA A 27 1.47 -6.39 -6.57
N SER A 28 2.76 -6.58 -6.82
CA SER A 28 3.81 -6.42 -5.84
C SER A 28 4.16 -4.94 -5.65
N PHE A 29 4.13 -4.45 -4.42
CA PHE A 29 4.54 -3.07 -4.11
C PHE A 29 5.99 -2.81 -4.55
N VAL A 30 6.88 -3.80 -4.41
CA VAL A 30 8.30 -3.64 -4.74
C VAL A 30 8.57 -3.96 -6.21
N GLU A 31 8.06 -5.09 -6.73
CA GLU A 31 8.40 -5.56 -8.08
C GLU A 31 7.60 -4.86 -9.19
N ASP A 32 6.31 -4.58 -8.95
CA ASP A 32 5.41 -4.00 -9.96
C ASP A 32 5.26 -2.49 -9.81
N LEU A 33 5.15 -2.00 -8.57
CA LEU A 33 4.96 -0.58 -8.28
C LEU A 33 6.28 0.16 -8.00
N GLY A 34 7.39 -0.56 -7.86
CA GLY A 34 8.72 0.03 -7.69
C GLY A 34 8.93 0.73 -6.35
N ALA A 35 8.13 0.39 -5.33
CA ALA A 35 8.31 0.88 -3.97
C ALA A 35 9.67 0.41 -3.43
N ASP A 36 10.42 1.33 -2.82
CA ASP A 36 11.63 0.95 -2.11
C ASP A 36 11.34 0.46 -0.67
N SER A 37 12.38 0.05 0.04
CA SER A 37 12.26 -0.43 1.43
C SER A 37 11.76 0.64 2.41
N LEU A 38 11.86 1.93 2.05
CA LEU A 38 11.37 3.03 2.88
C LEU A 38 9.91 3.33 2.53
N ASP A 39 9.58 3.36 1.24
CA ASP A 39 8.22 3.57 0.73
C ASP A 39 7.25 2.52 1.27
N THR A 40 7.68 1.25 1.33
CA THR A 40 6.89 0.15 1.89
C THR A 40 6.60 0.33 3.38
N VAL A 41 7.57 0.79 4.18
CA VAL A 41 7.38 1.09 5.60
C VAL A 41 6.44 2.27 5.79
N GLU A 42 6.63 3.35 5.03
CA GLU A 42 5.75 4.53 5.09
C GLU A 42 4.30 4.19 4.69
N LEU A 43 4.13 3.36 3.65
CA LEU A 43 2.82 2.89 3.19
C LEU A 43 2.12 2.05 4.28
N VAL A 44 2.84 1.13 4.92
CA VAL A 44 2.30 0.30 6.01
C VAL A 44 1.87 1.18 7.18
N MET A 45 2.72 2.12 7.62
CA MET A 45 2.37 3.04 8.70
C MET A 45 1.13 3.89 8.38
N ALA A 46 1.01 4.38 7.13
CA ALA A 46 -0.14 5.16 6.71
C ALA A 46 -1.43 4.33 6.63
N LEU A 47 -1.32 3.04 6.27
CA LEU A 47 -2.43 2.09 6.32
C LEU A 47 -2.84 1.75 7.75
N GLU A 48 -1.88 1.54 8.65
CA GLU A 48 -2.13 1.33 10.07
C GLU A 48 -2.89 2.50 10.70
N GLU A 49 -2.49 3.74 10.40
CA GLU A 49 -3.16 4.95 10.90
C GLU A 49 -4.56 5.13 10.29
N GLU A 50 -4.73 4.95 8.97
CA GLU A 50 -6.01 5.13 8.26
C GLU A 50 -7.07 4.08 8.65
N PHE A 51 -6.63 2.88 9.06
CA PHE A 51 -7.49 1.77 9.45
C PHE A 51 -7.49 1.48 10.96
N GLU A 52 -6.77 2.28 11.75
CA GLU A 52 -6.57 2.08 13.20
C GLU A 52 -6.20 0.62 13.52
N THR A 53 -5.27 0.05 12.75
CA THR A 53 -4.85 -1.35 12.81
C THR A 53 -3.35 -1.47 12.98
N GLU A 54 -2.86 -2.67 13.33
CA GLU A 54 -1.44 -3.00 13.35
C GLU A 54 -1.20 -4.12 12.34
N ILE A 55 -0.31 -3.87 11.39
CA ILE A 55 0.13 -4.85 10.40
C ILE A 55 1.44 -5.44 10.95
N PRO A 56 1.50 -6.75 11.23
CA PRO A 56 2.74 -7.36 11.70
C PRO A 56 3.86 -7.20 10.66
N ASP A 57 5.06 -6.84 11.11
CA ASP A 57 6.24 -6.74 10.24
C ASP A 57 6.46 -8.02 9.39
N GLU A 58 6.16 -9.21 9.95
CA GLU A 58 6.26 -10.49 9.24
C GLU A 58 5.31 -10.61 8.03
N GLU A 59 4.23 -9.83 8.00
CA GLU A 59 3.29 -9.73 6.88
C GLU A 59 3.67 -8.57 5.93
N ALA A 60 4.32 -7.52 6.43
CA ALA A 60 4.80 -6.39 5.64
C ALA A 60 6.09 -6.68 4.86
N GLU A 61 6.98 -7.54 5.40
CA GLU A 61 8.27 -7.90 4.77
C GLU A 61 8.18 -9.08 3.78
N LYS A 62 6.97 -9.53 3.40
CA LYS A 62 6.75 -10.81 2.71
C LYS A 62 6.44 -10.73 1.22
#